data_AF-A0A1Y1KA73-F1
#
_entry.id   AF-A0A1Y1KA73-F1
#
_cell.length_a   1.000
_cell.length_b   1.000
_cell.length_c   1.000
_cell.angle_alpha   90.00
_cell.angle_beta   90.00
_cell.angle_gamma   90.00
#
_symmetry.space_group_name_H-M   'P 1'
#
loop_
_entity.id
_entity.type
_entity.pdbx_description
1 polymer ?
#
loop_
_entity_poly.entity_id
_entity_poly.type
_entity_poly.pdbx_seq_one_letter_code
_entity_poly.pdbx_strand_id
1 'polypeptide(L)'
;AVFGVFNRITFPAFLLIPGLRLIPHFLNKPFSFVALASAALITTVIAIALDTAFYSSEPVTWADLISRPTITPLNFFLYNSDTANLAQHGIHPWYQHVAANLPQLLGPAAVLVFAKPHLSLRLYSAISGLFVLSIFPHQEARFLLPTVPLILSSVELPKNKIMLRTWAGAWIIFNLFLGVLMGTYHQGGVVPGQVFMSKQPDATQA
;
A
#
# COMPACT_ATOMS: atom_id res chain seq x y z
N ALA A 1 7.57 11.74 2.93
CA ALA A 1 6.20 11.46 2.43
C ALA A 1 6.17 11.40 0.90
N VAL A 2 6.54 12.46 0.19
CA VAL A 2 6.48 12.54 -1.29
C VAL A 2 7.21 11.39 -1.99
N PHE A 3 8.46 11.10 -1.62
CA PHE A 3 9.18 9.93 -2.16
C PHE A 3 8.42 8.61 -1.96
N GLY A 4 7.73 8.46 -0.82
CA GLY A 4 6.87 7.32 -0.54
C GLY A 4 5.64 7.27 -1.46
N VAL A 5 5.08 8.42 -1.87
CA VAL A 5 3.97 8.48 -2.84
C VAL A 5 4.42 8.04 -4.23
N PHE A 6 5.60 8.48 -4.68
CA PHE A 6 6.12 8.09 -6.00
C PHE A 6 6.46 6.59 -6.09
N ASN A 7 7.03 6.01 -5.02
CA ASN A 7 7.33 4.57 -4.99
C ASN A 7 6.12 3.69 -4.61
N ARG A 8 5.20 4.25 -3.82
CA ARG A 8 4.02 3.55 -3.32
C ARG A 8 2.84 4.50 -3.25
N ILE A 9 2.13 4.58 -4.36
CA ILE A 9 1.05 5.55 -4.59
C ILE A 9 -0.14 5.38 -3.63
N THR A 10 -0.26 4.20 -3.01
CA THR A 10 -1.24 3.93 -1.95
C THR A 10 -0.86 4.50 -0.58
N PHE A 11 0.36 5.00 -0.38
CA PHE A 11 0.83 5.53 0.91
C PHE A 11 -0.04 6.66 1.49
N PRO A 12 -0.51 7.66 0.73
CA PRO A 12 -1.40 8.71 1.24
C PRO A 12 -2.69 8.19 1.88
N ALA A 13 -3.18 7.03 1.46
CA ALA A 13 -4.36 6.39 2.05
C ALA A 13 -4.21 6.20 3.57
N PHE A 14 -2.99 5.92 4.04
CA PHE A 14 -2.68 5.69 5.46
C PHE A 14 -2.50 7.00 6.25
N LEU A 15 -2.34 8.13 5.56
CA LEU A 15 -2.15 9.45 6.17
C LEU A 15 -3.45 10.26 6.25
N LEU A 16 -4.52 9.87 5.55
CA LEU A 16 -5.75 10.67 5.47
C LEU A 16 -6.32 10.99 6.86
N ILE A 17 -6.67 9.98 7.69
CA ILE A 17 -7.24 10.24 9.04
C ILE A 17 -6.22 10.88 10.00
N PRO A 18 -4.99 10.36 10.18
CA PRO A 18 -4.01 10.99 11.07
C PRO A 18 -3.63 12.42 10.66
N GLY A 19 -3.59 12.69 9.35
CA GLY A 19 -3.23 13.97 8.76
C GLY A 19 -4.22 15.09 9.09
N LEU A 20 -5.50 14.77 9.31
CA LEU A 20 -6.49 15.76 9.76
C LEU A 20 -6.09 16.44 11.08
N ARG A 21 -5.30 15.76 11.93
CA ARG A 21 -4.80 16.36 13.18
C ARG A 21 -3.77 17.48 12.95
N LEU A 22 -3.21 17.59 11.76
CA LEU A 22 -2.27 18.66 11.41
C LEU A 22 -2.98 19.95 10.99
N ILE A 23 -4.29 19.92 10.70
CA ILE A 23 -5.05 21.10 10.26
C ILE A 23 -4.94 22.25 11.28
N PRO A 24 -5.22 22.06 12.59
CA PRO A 24 -5.09 23.14 13.57
C PRO A 24 -3.65 23.66 13.69
N HIS A 25 -2.65 22.80 13.48
CA HIS A 25 -1.25 23.20 13.52
C HIS A 25 -0.91 24.16 12.38
N PHE A 26 -1.34 23.86 11.16
CA PHE A 26 -1.08 24.71 9.99
C PHE A 26 -1.85 26.02 10.04
N LEU A 27 -3.06 26.03 10.61
CA LEU A 27 -3.83 27.26 10.82
C LEU A 27 -3.13 28.20 11.82
N ASN A 28 -2.53 27.65 12.88
CA ASN A 28 -1.82 28.44 13.89
C ASN A 28 -0.38 28.82 13.49
N LYS A 29 0.25 28.06 12.59
CA LYS A 29 1.65 28.25 12.14
C LYS A 29 1.75 28.13 10.62
N PRO A 30 1.31 29.13 9.84
CA PRO A 30 1.26 29.03 8.37
C PRO A 30 2.64 28.83 7.73
N PHE A 31 3.71 29.36 8.33
CA PHE A 31 5.07 29.15 7.81
C PHE A 31 5.53 27.68 7.85
N SER A 32 5.02 26.86 8.79
CA SER A 32 5.35 25.42 8.79
C SER A 32 4.69 24.69 7.62
N PHE A 33 3.50 25.13 7.20
CA PHE A 33 2.85 24.64 5.99
C PHE A 33 3.64 25.04 4.74
N VAL A 34 4.10 26.30 4.65
CA VAL A 34 4.94 26.76 3.52
C VAL A 34 6.23 25.95 3.42
N ALA A 35 6.91 25.71 4.54
CA ALA A 35 8.12 24.88 4.57
C ALA A 35 7.86 23.42 4.16
N LEU A 36 6.73 22.84 4.60
CA LEU A 36 6.33 21.50 4.18
C LEU A 36 6.00 21.45 2.69
N ALA A 37 5.26 22.44 2.19
CA ALA A 37 4.86 22.54 0.79
C ALA A 37 6.06 22.74 -0.13
N SER A 38 7.03 23.57 0.25
CA SER A 38 8.25 23.77 -0.54
C SER A 38 9.11 22.51 -0.58
N ALA A 39 9.31 21.83 0.56
CA ALA A 39 10.02 20.55 0.60
C ALA A 39 9.31 19.47 -0.25
N ALA A 40 7.98 19.44 -0.18
CA ALA A 40 7.17 18.52 -0.99
C ALA A 40 7.29 18.82 -2.49
N LEU A 41 7.23 20.09 -2.88
CA LEU A 41 7.36 20.53 -4.28
C LEU A 41 8.74 20.17 -4.84
N ILE A 42 9.82 20.49 -4.12
CA ILE A 42 11.19 20.16 -4.53
C ILE A 42 11.34 18.65 -4.72
N THR A 43 10.88 17.86 -3.76
CA THR A 43 10.94 16.38 -3.86
C THR A 43 10.12 15.86 -5.04
N THR A 44 8.97 16.47 -5.31
CA THR A 44 8.09 16.10 -6.44
C THR A 44 8.76 16.38 -7.77
N VAL A 45 9.37 17.56 -7.94
CA VAL A 45 10.11 17.94 -9.15
C VAL A 45 11.28 17.00 -9.39
N ILE A 46 12.06 16.69 -8.34
CA ILE A 46 13.16 15.72 -8.44
C ILE A 46 12.64 14.34 -8.86
N ALA A 47 11.56 13.85 -8.25
CA ALA A 47 11.00 12.55 -8.59
C ALA A 47 10.48 12.49 -10.03
N ILE A 48 9.75 13.51 -10.50
CA ILE A 48 9.30 13.61 -11.90
C ILE A 48 10.51 13.64 -12.84
N ALA A 49 11.56 14.41 -12.51
CA ALA A 49 12.74 14.47 -13.36
C ALA A 49 13.47 13.12 -13.46
N LEU A 50 13.63 12.43 -12.33
CA LEU A 50 14.23 11.10 -12.29
C LEU A 50 13.40 10.08 -13.08
N ASP A 51 12.09 10.04 -12.87
CA ASP A 51 11.20 9.13 -13.60
C ASP A 51 11.20 9.45 -15.10
N THR A 52 11.13 10.72 -15.47
CA THR A 52 11.16 11.14 -16.89
C THR A 52 12.47 10.73 -17.55
N ALA A 53 13.61 10.91 -16.86
CA ALA A 53 14.92 10.48 -17.34
C ALA A 53 15.03 8.95 -17.44
N PHE A 54 14.47 8.22 -16.48
CA PHE A 54 14.54 6.76 -16.45
C PHE A 54 13.69 6.10 -17.54
N TYR A 55 12.47 6.61 -17.78
CA TYR A 55 11.53 6.02 -18.74
C TYR A 55 11.64 6.58 -20.16
N SER A 56 12.48 7.60 -20.39
CA SER A 56 12.72 8.11 -21.74
C SER A 56 13.79 7.28 -22.47
N SER A 57 13.55 7.02 -23.76
CA SER A 57 14.51 6.33 -24.63
C SER A 57 15.69 7.22 -25.05
N GLU A 58 15.53 8.53 -24.93
CA GLU A 58 16.51 9.55 -25.33
C GLU A 58 16.93 10.42 -24.14
N PRO A 59 18.11 11.07 -24.18
CA PRO A 59 18.53 12.01 -23.14
C PRO A 59 17.50 13.14 -22.93
N VAL A 60 17.06 13.31 -21.69
CA VAL A 60 16.00 14.26 -21.33
C VAL A 60 16.54 15.69 -21.25
N THR A 61 15.82 16.62 -21.89
CA THR A 61 16.09 18.07 -21.79
C THR A 61 15.17 18.75 -20.77
N TRP A 62 15.49 19.98 -20.38
CA TRP A 62 14.60 20.79 -19.52
C TRP A 62 13.23 21.05 -20.15
N ALA A 63 13.13 21.08 -21.49
CA ALA A 63 11.86 21.25 -22.20
C ALA A 63 10.98 20.00 -22.08
N ASP A 64 11.58 18.80 -22.12
CA ASP A 64 10.86 17.53 -21.98
C ASP A 64 10.20 17.38 -20.60
N LEU A 65 10.82 17.93 -19.55
CA LEU A 65 10.23 17.96 -18.20
C LEU A 65 8.95 18.79 -18.12
N ILE A 66 8.67 19.64 -19.11
CA ILE A 66 7.45 20.45 -19.20
C ILE A 66 6.49 19.85 -20.23
N SER A 67 6.99 19.43 -21.39
CA SER A 67 6.14 18.97 -22.50
C SER A 67 5.68 17.51 -22.37
N ARG A 68 6.50 16.64 -21.75
CA ARG A 68 6.25 15.21 -21.62
C ARG A 68 6.74 14.63 -20.28
N PRO A 69 6.34 15.21 -19.13
CA PRO A 69 6.77 14.71 -17.83
C PRO A 69 6.16 13.34 -17.51
N THR A 70 6.97 12.42 -17.00
CA THR A 70 6.47 11.19 -16.38
C THR A 70 6.00 11.50 -14.96
N ILE A 71 4.71 11.77 -14.80
CA ILE A 71 4.09 12.01 -13.49
C ILE A 71 3.51 10.70 -12.95
N THR A 72 4.36 9.88 -12.33
CA THR A 72 4.03 8.51 -11.91
C THR A 72 2.74 8.39 -11.08
N PRO A 73 2.49 9.21 -10.03
CA PRO A 73 1.23 9.14 -9.29
C PRO A 73 -0.01 9.43 -10.13
N LEU A 74 0.08 10.36 -11.09
CA LEU A 74 -1.02 10.71 -11.98
C LEU A 74 -1.27 9.60 -13.00
N ASN A 75 -0.21 9.08 -13.63
CA ASN A 75 -0.30 8.00 -14.60
C ASN A 75 -0.94 6.74 -13.97
N PHE A 76 -0.54 6.41 -12.74
CA PHE A 76 -1.17 5.33 -11.98
C PHE A 76 -2.66 5.59 -11.75
N PHE A 77 -3.04 6.79 -11.34
CA PHE A 77 -4.43 7.12 -11.07
C PHE A 77 -5.28 7.00 -12.34
N LEU A 78 -4.80 7.54 -13.46
CA LEU A 78 -5.49 7.44 -14.75
C LEU A 78 -5.63 5.99 -15.20
N TYR A 79 -4.56 5.18 -15.11
CA TYR A 79 -4.60 3.76 -15.45
C TYR A 79 -5.60 2.97 -14.60
N ASN A 80 -5.61 3.21 -13.28
CA ASN A 80 -6.49 2.52 -12.31
C ASN A 80 -7.89 3.16 -12.17
N SER A 81 -8.21 4.19 -12.95
CA SER A 81 -9.58 4.72 -13.05
C SER A 81 -10.34 4.14 -14.23
N ASP A 82 -9.65 3.55 -15.20
CA ASP A 82 -10.26 2.95 -16.39
C ASP A 82 -10.67 1.49 -16.14
N THR A 83 -11.98 1.26 -16.07
CA THR A 83 -12.56 -0.07 -15.85
C THR A 83 -12.11 -1.13 -16.86
N ALA A 84 -11.78 -0.76 -18.10
CA ALA A 84 -11.29 -1.70 -19.11
C ALA A 84 -9.91 -2.27 -18.72
N ASN A 85 -9.04 -1.44 -18.14
CA ASN A 85 -7.75 -1.89 -17.60
C ASN A 85 -7.95 -2.78 -16.36
N LEU A 86 -8.83 -2.38 -15.44
CA LEU A 86 -9.08 -3.18 -14.22
C LEU A 86 -9.67 -4.56 -14.51
N ALA A 87 -10.51 -4.67 -15.54
CA ALA A 87 -11.13 -5.94 -15.92
C ALA A 87 -10.08 -7.02 -16.25
N GLN A 88 -8.89 -6.63 -16.71
CA GLN A 88 -7.78 -7.56 -16.96
C GLN A 88 -7.17 -8.13 -15.67
N HIS A 89 -7.29 -7.42 -14.55
CA HIS A 89 -6.69 -7.77 -13.25
C HIS A 89 -7.72 -8.32 -12.24
N GLY A 90 -9.00 -8.32 -12.59
CA GLY A 90 -10.10 -8.76 -11.72
C GLY A 90 -10.71 -7.63 -10.90
N ILE A 91 -12.03 -7.67 -10.80
CA ILE A 91 -12.86 -6.68 -10.08
C ILE A 91 -13.49 -7.37 -8.88
N HIS A 92 -13.47 -6.69 -7.73
CA HIS A 92 -13.98 -7.20 -6.47
C HIS A 92 -15.02 -6.27 -5.85
N PRO A 93 -15.95 -6.80 -5.05
CA PRO A 93 -16.84 -5.98 -4.22
C PRO A 93 -16.04 -5.14 -3.22
N TRP A 94 -16.57 -3.96 -2.86
CA TRP A 94 -15.93 -3.02 -1.93
C TRP A 94 -15.60 -3.62 -0.55
N TYR A 95 -16.29 -4.67 -0.12
CA TYR A 95 -16.06 -5.34 1.15
C TYR A 95 -14.98 -6.43 1.11
N GLN A 96 -14.40 -6.75 -0.05
CA GLN A 96 -13.41 -7.82 -0.22
C GLN A 96 -12.21 -7.62 0.72
N HIS A 97 -11.73 -6.38 0.85
CA HIS A 97 -10.64 -6.06 1.76
C HIS A 97 -10.94 -6.39 3.22
N VAL A 98 -12.14 -6.07 3.70
CA VAL A 98 -12.55 -6.29 5.10
C VAL A 98 -12.91 -7.76 5.35
N ALA A 99 -13.64 -8.38 4.43
CA ALA A 99 -14.22 -9.71 4.62
C ALA A 99 -13.26 -10.86 4.33
N ALA A 100 -12.34 -10.70 3.36
CA ALA A 100 -11.44 -11.77 2.93
C ALA A 100 -9.97 -11.41 3.17
N ASN A 101 -9.49 -10.30 2.60
CA ASN A 101 -8.06 -9.97 2.60
C ASN A 101 -7.52 -9.72 4.01
N LEU A 102 -8.25 -8.98 4.84
CA LEU A 102 -7.80 -8.66 6.20
C LEU A 102 -7.77 -9.90 7.11
N PRO A 103 -8.80 -10.76 7.16
CA PRO A 103 -8.72 -12.05 7.86
C PRO A 103 -7.61 -12.95 7.34
N GLN A 104 -7.38 -12.98 6.03
CA GLN A 104 -6.29 -13.75 5.44
C GLN A 104 -4.90 -13.26 5.91
N LEU A 105 -4.71 -11.95 6.08
CA LEU A 105 -3.42 -11.42 6.53
C LEU A 105 -3.20 -11.53 8.04
N LEU A 106 -4.25 -11.39 8.84
CA LEU A 106 -4.16 -11.32 10.30
C LEU A 106 -4.43 -12.67 10.99
N GLY A 107 -5.16 -13.57 10.33
CA GLY A 107 -5.62 -14.83 10.92
C GLY A 107 -6.45 -14.61 12.18
N PRO A 108 -6.21 -15.38 13.26
CA PRO A 108 -6.89 -15.19 14.54
C PRO A 108 -6.77 -13.78 15.15
N ALA A 109 -5.78 -12.97 14.73
CA ALA A 109 -5.66 -11.59 15.19
C ALA A 109 -6.76 -10.67 14.62
N ALA A 110 -7.41 -11.03 13.50
CA ALA A 110 -8.52 -10.26 12.92
C ALA A 110 -9.67 -10.11 13.91
N VAL A 111 -9.94 -11.15 14.72
CA VAL A 111 -10.98 -11.12 15.76
C VAL A 111 -10.68 -10.07 16.83
N LEU A 112 -9.40 -9.89 17.19
CA LEU A 112 -8.98 -8.92 18.21
C LEU A 112 -9.20 -7.48 17.78
N VAL A 113 -9.22 -7.19 16.47
CA VAL A 113 -9.51 -5.85 15.93
C VAL A 113 -10.90 -5.37 16.37
N PHE A 114 -11.88 -6.29 16.37
CA PHE A 114 -13.26 -5.98 16.76
C PHE A 114 -13.52 -6.20 18.25
N ALA A 115 -12.89 -7.22 18.85
CA ALA A 115 -13.14 -7.58 20.24
C ALA A 115 -12.35 -6.72 21.25
N LYS A 116 -11.11 -6.35 20.92
CA LYS A 116 -10.19 -5.64 21.84
C LYS A 116 -9.29 -4.61 21.13
N PRO A 117 -9.87 -3.60 20.45
CA PRO A 117 -9.09 -2.54 19.84
C PRO A 117 -8.51 -1.59 20.89
N HIS A 118 -7.26 -1.20 20.71
CA HIS A 118 -6.65 -0.05 21.38
C HIS A 118 -6.65 1.14 20.43
N LEU A 119 -7.52 2.12 20.69
CA LEU A 119 -7.71 3.31 19.84
C LEU A 119 -6.46 4.19 19.83
N SER A 120 -5.59 3.95 18.86
CA SER A 120 -4.32 4.65 18.67
C SER A 120 -4.27 5.35 17.32
N LEU A 121 -3.35 6.30 17.15
CA LEU A 121 -3.06 6.89 15.83
C LEU A 121 -2.68 5.85 14.78
N ARG A 122 -2.05 4.74 15.18
CA ARG A 122 -1.70 3.63 14.29
C ARG A 122 -2.95 2.91 13.81
N LEU A 123 -3.92 2.67 14.69
CA LEU A 123 -5.20 2.08 14.32
C LEU A 123 -5.97 2.98 13.35
N TYR A 124 -6.03 4.29 13.63
CA TYR A 124 -6.65 5.25 12.72
C TYR A 124 -5.95 5.31 11.36
N SER A 125 -4.61 5.18 11.31
CA SER A 125 -3.86 5.06 10.06
C SER A 125 -4.19 3.77 9.30
N ALA A 126 -4.36 2.64 10.00
CA ALA A 126 -4.78 1.39 9.38
C ALA A 126 -6.21 1.45 8.83
N ILE A 127 -7.15 2.01 9.61
CA ILE A 127 -8.54 2.22 9.19
C ILE A 127 -8.61 3.14 7.96
N SER A 128 -7.80 4.20 7.97
CA SER A 128 -7.67 5.14 6.85
C SER A 128 -7.23 4.42 5.57
N GLY A 129 -6.16 3.63 5.63
CA GLY A 129 -5.67 2.85 4.50
C GLY A 129 -6.70 1.82 4.03
N LEU A 130 -7.29 1.07 4.96
CA LEU A 130 -8.31 0.06 4.67
C LEU A 130 -9.52 0.69 3.96
N PHE A 131 -10.03 1.82 4.46
CA PHE A 131 -11.17 2.51 3.88
C PHE A 131 -10.88 3.00 2.46
N VAL A 132 -9.80 3.78 2.28
CA VAL A 132 -9.47 4.39 0.97
C VAL A 132 -9.17 3.31 -0.07
N LEU A 133 -8.46 2.24 0.28
CA LEU A 133 -8.14 1.16 -0.65
C LEU A 133 -9.37 0.31 -1.00
N SER A 134 -10.37 0.24 -0.11
CA SER A 134 -11.64 -0.47 -0.37
C SER A 134 -12.58 0.25 -1.34
N ILE A 135 -12.30 1.52 -1.66
CA ILE A 135 -13.06 2.26 -2.68
C ILE A 135 -12.68 1.77 -4.09
N PHE A 136 -11.44 1.32 -4.29
CA PHE A 136 -10.98 0.87 -5.59
C PHE A 136 -11.52 -0.54 -5.91
N PRO A 137 -11.98 -0.79 -7.15
CA PRO A 137 -12.57 -2.10 -7.50
C PRO A 137 -11.56 -3.24 -7.52
N HIS A 138 -10.30 -2.97 -7.84
CA HIS A 138 -9.24 -3.97 -7.83
C HIS A 138 -8.63 -4.07 -6.43
N GLN A 139 -8.82 -5.22 -5.77
CA GLN A 139 -8.51 -5.42 -4.35
C GLN A 139 -7.73 -6.70 -4.11
N GLU A 140 -6.44 -6.57 -3.85
CA GLU A 140 -5.57 -7.70 -3.50
C GLU A 140 -5.08 -7.62 -2.06
N ALA A 141 -4.85 -8.77 -1.42
CA ALA A 141 -4.33 -8.84 -0.06
C ALA A 141 -3.01 -8.04 0.12
N ARG A 142 -2.12 -8.03 -0.88
CA ARG A 142 -0.84 -7.32 -0.76
C ARG A 142 -0.98 -5.80 -0.57
N PHE A 143 -2.08 -5.20 -1.01
CA PHE A 143 -2.31 -3.75 -0.82
C PHE A 143 -2.49 -3.39 0.66
N LEU A 144 -2.99 -4.33 1.47
CA LEU A 144 -3.19 -4.16 2.92
C LEU A 144 -1.97 -4.52 3.76
N LEU A 145 -0.83 -4.94 3.18
CA LEU A 145 0.37 -5.27 3.98
C LEU A 145 0.76 -4.20 5.05
N PRO A 146 0.62 -2.88 4.81
CA PRO A 146 0.94 -1.88 5.84
C PRO A 146 -0.04 -1.86 6.99
N THR A 147 -1.29 -2.31 6.81
CA THR A 147 -2.26 -2.38 7.91
C THR A 147 -1.86 -3.41 8.95
N VAL A 148 -1.12 -4.47 8.56
CA VAL A 148 -0.76 -5.58 9.45
C VAL A 148 -0.03 -5.11 10.71
N PRO A 149 1.16 -4.47 10.64
CA PRO A 149 1.85 -4.00 11.85
C PRO A 149 1.09 -2.89 12.59
N LEU A 150 0.35 -2.03 11.86
CA LEU A 150 -0.45 -0.96 12.47
C LEU A 150 -1.60 -1.52 13.33
N ILE A 151 -2.24 -2.58 12.88
CA ILE A 151 -3.32 -3.27 13.59
C ILE A 151 -2.74 -4.11 14.73
N LEU A 152 -1.71 -4.92 14.48
CA LEU A 152 -1.12 -5.79 15.51
C LEU A 152 -0.58 -4.99 16.71
N SER A 153 -0.05 -3.78 16.47
CA SER A 153 0.38 -2.85 17.52
C SER A 153 -0.76 -2.03 18.16
N SER A 154 -2.01 -2.32 17.80
CA SER A 154 -3.22 -1.62 18.25
C SER A 154 -4.32 -2.58 18.71
N VAL A 155 -4.00 -3.84 19.00
CA VAL A 155 -4.92 -4.81 19.60
C VAL A 155 -4.39 -5.31 20.94
N GLU A 156 -5.29 -5.57 21.88
CA GLU A 156 -4.90 -6.15 23.17
C GLU A 156 -4.97 -7.67 23.12
N LEU A 157 -3.89 -8.30 23.59
CA LEU A 157 -3.84 -9.75 23.71
C LEU A 157 -4.69 -10.27 24.88
N PRO A 158 -5.16 -11.52 24.81
CA PRO A 158 -5.73 -12.23 25.96
C PRO A 158 -4.89 -12.12 27.24
N LYS A 159 -5.50 -11.69 28.35
CA LYS A 159 -4.83 -11.66 29.67
C LYS A 159 -4.78 -13.03 30.35
N ASN A 160 -5.76 -13.89 30.10
CA ASN A 160 -5.78 -15.26 30.62
C ASN A 160 -4.69 -16.08 29.92
N LYS A 161 -3.78 -16.68 30.70
CA LYS A 161 -2.62 -17.44 30.19
C LYS A 161 -3.01 -18.60 29.27
N ILE A 162 -4.11 -19.30 29.56
CA ILE A 162 -4.58 -20.43 28.74
C ILE A 162 -5.08 -19.91 27.40
N MET A 163 -5.92 -18.87 27.42
CA MET A 163 -6.44 -18.23 26.20
C MET A 163 -5.32 -17.63 25.36
N LEU A 164 -4.33 -17.00 25.99
CA LEU A 164 -3.15 -16.44 25.32
C LEU A 164 -2.34 -17.53 24.61
N ARG A 165 -2.05 -18.65 25.28
CA ARG A 165 -1.31 -19.77 24.70
C ARG A 165 -2.08 -20.39 23.53
N THR A 166 -3.39 -20.58 23.69
CA THR A 166 -4.26 -21.14 22.65
C THR A 166 -4.30 -20.22 21.43
N TRP A 167 -4.52 -18.92 21.65
CA TRP A 167 -4.53 -17.91 20.60
C TRP A 167 -3.17 -17.81 19.89
N ALA A 168 -2.06 -17.77 20.65
CA ALA A 168 -0.71 -17.68 20.09
C ALA A 168 -0.36 -18.93 19.27
N GLY A 169 -0.70 -20.13 19.78
CA GLY A 169 -0.53 -21.38 19.03
C GLY A 169 -1.32 -21.38 17.72
N ALA A 170 -2.60 -21.00 17.76
CA ALA A 170 -3.42 -20.87 16.55
C ALA A 170 -2.86 -19.84 15.56
N TRP A 171 -2.38 -18.70 16.05
CA TRP A 171 -1.79 -17.66 15.21
C TRP A 171 -0.47 -18.11 14.57
N ILE A 172 0.40 -18.82 15.30
CA ILE A 172 1.63 -19.40 14.75
C ILE A 172 1.31 -20.43 13.68
N ILE A 173 0.41 -21.39 13.96
CA ILE A 173 0.00 -22.42 12.99
C ILE A 173 -0.56 -21.77 11.72
N PHE A 174 -1.43 -20.78 11.87
CA PHE A 174 -1.99 -20.03 10.75
C PHE A 174 -0.91 -19.35 9.90
N ASN A 175 0.04 -18.64 10.53
CA ASN A 175 1.11 -17.94 9.81
C ASN A 175 2.10 -18.92 9.15
N LEU A 176 2.39 -20.06 9.79
CA LEU A 176 3.21 -21.10 9.16
C LEU A 176 2.51 -21.68 7.93
N PHE A 177 1.22 -22.01 8.07
CA PHE A 177 0.42 -22.54 6.97
C PHE A 177 0.33 -21.53 5.80
N LEU A 178 -0.08 -20.29 6.06
CA LEU A 178 -0.16 -19.28 5.01
C LEU A 178 1.21 -18.83 4.50
N GLY A 179 2.25 -18.84 5.33
CA GLY A 179 3.62 -18.57 4.90
C GLY A 179 4.08 -19.59 3.86
N VAL A 180 3.80 -20.88 4.09
CA VAL A 180 4.07 -21.94 3.10
C VAL A 180 3.15 -21.79 1.89
N LEU A 181 1.83 -21.71 2.08
CA LEU A 181 0.86 -21.64 0.98
C LEU A 181 1.13 -20.45 0.06
N MET A 182 1.24 -19.24 0.61
CA MET A 182 1.39 -18.02 -0.18
C MET A 182 2.83 -17.84 -0.65
N GLY A 183 3.81 -18.15 0.18
CA GLY A 183 5.23 -17.94 -0.14
C GLY A 183 5.79 -18.96 -1.14
N THR A 184 5.34 -20.22 -1.08
CA THR A 184 5.87 -21.28 -1.96
C THR A 184 4.91 -21.64 -3.09
N TYR A 185 3.63 -21.90 -2.80
CA TYR A 185 2.70 -22.40 -3.83
C TYR A 185 2.07 -21.27 -4.64
N HIS A 186 1.66 -20.18 -4.01
CA HIS A 186 1.01 -19.07 -4.73
C HIS A 186 2.02 -18.16 -5.46
N GLN A 187 3.20 -17.93 -4.90
CA GLN A 187 4.19 -16.99 -5.45
C GLN A 187 5.48 -17.66 -5.96
N GLY A 188 5.65 -18.97 -5.79
CA GLY A 188 6.89 -19.66 -6.16
C GLY A 188 7.22 -19.65 -7.65
N GLY A 189 6.22 -19.45 -8.52
CA GLY A 189 6.42 -19.39 -9.98
C GLY A 189 6.94 -18.06 -10.52
N VAL A 190 6.86 -16.97 -9.73
CA VAL A 190 7.17 -15.62 -10.22
C VAL A 190 8.66 -15.47 -10.56
N VAL A 191 9.55 -15.84 -9.64
CA VAL A 191 11.01 -15.72 -9.86
C VAL A 191 11.51 -16.63 -10.99
N PRO A 192 11.14 -17.94 -11.04
CA PRO A 192 11.48 -18.79 -12.18
C PRO A 192 10.95 -18.24 -13.52
N GLY A 193 9.72 -17.69 -13.54
CA GLY A 193 9.15 -17.07 -14.73
C GLY A 193 9.96 -15.87 -15.21
N GLN A 194 10.34 -14.97 -14.29
CA GLN A 194 11.19 -13.81 -14.60
C GLN A 194 12.57 -14.23 -15.14
N VAL A 195 13.20 -15.24 -14.52
CA VAL A 195 14.49 -15.79 -14.97
C VAL A 195 14.37 -16.48 -16.34
N PHE A 196 13.23 -17.11 -16.61
CA PHE A 196 12.96 -17.69 -17.92
C PHE A 196 12.81 -16.60 -18.99
N MET A 197 12.05 -15.54 -18.70
CA MET A 197 11.85 -14.41 -19.62
C MET A 197 13.15 -13.65 -19.89
N SER A 198 14.01 -13.46 -18.88
CA SER A 198 15.28 -12.74 -19.04
C SER A 198 16.28 -13.47 -19.96
N LYS A 199 16.06 -14.75 -20.24
CA LYS A 199 16.87 -15.55 -21.16
C LYS A 199 16.31 -15.55 -22.59
N GLN A 200 15.12 -15.01 -22.81
CA GLN A 200 14.54 -14.94 -24.15
C GLN A 200 15.23 -13.82 -24.95
N PRO A 201 15.59 -14.08 -26.22
CA PRO A 201 16.27 -13.11 -27.07
C PRO A 201 15.41 -11.88 -27.39
N ASP A 202 14.09 -12.01 -27.32
CA ASP A 202 13.13 -10.89 -27.43
C ASP A 202 11.95 -11.15 -26.49
N ALA A 203 11.91 -10.43 -25.36
CA ALA A 203 10.81 -10.48 -24.39
C ALA A 203 9.74 -9.39 -24.65
N THR A 204 9.92 -8.59 -25.71
CA THR A 204 9.04 -7.44 -26.02
C THR A 204 7.72 -7.86 -26.66
N GLN A 205 7.63 -9.12 -27.12
CA GLN A 205 6.45 -9.73 -27.74
C GLN A 205 5.82 -10.86 -26.89
N ALA A 206 6.32 -11.06 -25.67
CA ALA A 206 5.87 -12.13 -24.77
C ALA A 206 4.64 -11.72 -23.93
#